data_AF-A0A2M7IJG5-F1
#
_entry.id   AF-A0A2M7IJG5-F1
#
_cell.length_a   1.000
_cell.length_b   1.000
_cell.length_c   1.000
_cell.angle_alpha   90.00
_cell.angle_beta   90.00
_cell.angle_gamma   90.00
#
_symmetry.space_group_name_H-M   'P 1'
#
loop_
_entity.id
_entity.type
_entity.pdbx_description
1 polymer ?
#
loop_
_entity_poly.entity_id
_entity_poly.type
_entity_poly.pdbx_seq_one_letter_code
_entity_poly.pdbx_strand_id
1 'polypeptide(L)'
;MHIPVLQKEVLEFLSPKADENFIDATIGGGGHTFEILKHTAPGGKLLGIDVNLAAIEDLKEKIKKFYSESFDYAQDKLLRREKIKNRLILVCGNFSNLQNIVRDFNFNSVRGVLADLGFSS
;
A
#
# COMPACT_ATOMS: atom_id res chain seq x y z
N MET A 1 15.57 -5.75 -5.27
CA MET A 1 14.26 -5.10 -5.06
C MET A 1 13.39 -5.48 -6.24
N HIS A 2 12.22 -6.09 -6.02
CA HIS A 2 11.32 -6.52 -7.09
C HIS A 2 10.53 -5.30 -7.61
N ILE A 3 10.59 -5.04 -8.91
CA ILE A 3 9.73 -4.04 -9.56
C ILE A 3 8.38 -4.72 -9.81
N PRO A 4 7.26 -4.18 -9.33
CA PRO A 4 5.95 -4.78 -9.55
C PRO A 4 5.64 -4.91 -11.05
N VAL A 5 4.95 -5.99 -11.40
CA VAL A 5 4.48 -6.21 -12.77
C VAL A 5 3.51 -5.10 -13.14
N LEU A 6 3.64 -4.50 -14.32
CA LEU A 6 2.74 -3.46 -14.83
C LEU A 6 2.59 -2.21 -13.92
N GLN A 7 3.64 -1.83 -13.19
CA GLN A 7 3.59 -0.68 -12.28
C GLN A 7 3.12 0.62 -12.96
N LYS A 8 3.58 0.91 -14.18
CA LYS A 8 3.24 2.15 -14.90
C LYS A 8 1.78 2.15 -15.33
N GLU A 9 1.34 1.03 -15.86
CA GLU A 9 -0.01 0.80 -16.35
C GLU A 9 -1.01 0.90 -15.19
N VAL A 10 -0.68 0.30 -14.04
CA VAL A 10 -1.49 0.43 -12.82
C VAL A 10 -1.66 1.89 -12.40
N LEU A 11 -0.59 2.69 -12.42
CA LEU A 11 -0.68 4.12 -12.10
C LEU A 11 -1.47 4.91 -13.14
N GLU A 12 -1.35 4.56 -14.42
CA GLU A 12 -2.09 5.21 -15.50
C GLU A 12 -3.60 4.94 -15.36
N PHE A 13 -3.99 3.69 -15.14
CA PHE A 13 -5.40 3.31 -14.99
C PHE A 13 -6.02 3.80 -13.68
N LEU A 14 -5.30 3.70 -12.55
CA LEU A 14 -5.80 4.18 -11.26
C LEU A 14 -5.78 5.70 -11.16
N SER A 15 -4.86 6.35 -11.89
CA SER A 15 -4.64 7.81 -11.89
C SER A 15 -4.71 8.44 -10.49
N PRO A 16 -3.93 7.93 -9.51
CA PRO A 16 -4.05 8.35 -8.12
C PRO A 16 -3.70 9.83 -7.95
N LYS A 17 -4.54 10.56 -7.22
CA LYS A 17 -4.34 11.98 -6.91
C LYS A 17 -4.11 12.20 -5.43
N ALA A 18 -3.58 13.38 -5.10
CA ALA A 18 -3.38 13.80 -3.73
C ALA A 18 -4.66 13.61 -2.89
N ASP A 19 -4.48 13.10 -1.67
CA ASP A 19 -5.52 12.93 -0.66
C ASP A 19 -6.59 11.86 -0.96
N GLU A 20 -6.48 11.12 -2.06
CA GLU A 20 -7.39 10.02 -2.39
C GLU A 20 -7.03 8.72 -1.65
N ASN A 21 -8.07 7.96 -1.27
CA ASN A 21 -7.91 6.67 -0.60
C ASN A 21 -7.98 5.51 -1.60
N PHE A 22 -7.15 4.49 -1.40
CA PHE A 22 -7.13 3.29 -2.25
C PHE A 22 -7.12 2.01 -1.41
N ILE A 23 -7.51 0.90 -2.04
CA ILE A 23 -7.36 -0.44 -1.45
C ILE A 23 -6.42 -1.25 -2.35
N ASP A 24 -5.46 -1.92 -1.74
CA ASP A 24 -4.67 -2.98 -2.36
C ASP A 24 -5.12 -4.32 -1.77
N ALA A 25 -5.89 -5.08 -2.53
CA ALA A 25 -6.54 -6.31 -2.08
C ALA A 25 -5.58 -7.52 -1.99
N THR A 26 -4.35 -7.35 -2.48
CA THR A 26 -3.31 -8.38 -2.59
C THR A 26 -1.95 -7.76 -2.34
N ILE A 27 -1.79 -7.09 -1.18
CA ILE A 27 -0.67 -6.17 -0.95
C ILE A 27 0.71 -6.83 -1.06
N GLY A 28 0.84 -8.10 -0.67
CA GLY A 28 2.11 -8.84 -0.70
C GLY A 28 3.28 -8.01 -0.14
N GLY A 29 4.31 -7.81 -0.96
CA GLY A 29 5.51 -7.03 -0.60
C GLY A 29 5.37 -5.49 -0.62
N GLY A 30 4.17 -4.97 -0.93
CA GLY A 30 3.80 -3.55 -0.89
C GLY A 30 4.23 -2.70 -2.09
N GLY A 31 4.72 -3.31 -3.18
CA GLY A 31 5.36 -2.58 -4.28
C GLY A 31 4.45 -1.56 -4.99
N HIS A 32 3.23 -1.97 -5.39
CA HIS A 32 2.24 -1.05 -5.96
C HIS A 32 1.71 -0.07 -4.91
N THR A 33 1.40 -0.57 -3.72
CA THR A 33 0.96 0.21 -2.57
C THR A 33 1.85 1.43 -2.29
N PHE A 34 3.18 1.25 -2.24
CA PHE A 34 4.08 2.36 -1.94
C PHE A 34 4.10 3.42 -3.06
N GLU A 35 3.94 3.00 -4.31
CA GLU A 35 3.90 3.91 -5.44
C GLU A 35 2.60 4.73 -5.47
N ILE A 36 1.45 4.11 -5.15
CA ILE A 36 0.18 4.81 -4.96
C ILE A 36 0.29 5.80 -3.78
N LEU A 37 0.92 5.40 -2.67
CA LEU A 37 1.10 6.27 -1.50
C LEU A 37 1.97 7.50 -1.77
N LYS A 38 2.88 7.45 -2.75
CA LYS A 38 3.64 8.63 -3.21
C LYS A 38 2.73 9.65 -3.89
N HIS A 39 1.89 9.21 -4.81
CA HIS A 39 1.00 10.05 -5.60
C HIS A 39 -0.16 10.63 -4.78
N THR A 40 -0.60 9.90 -3.74
CA THR A 40 -1.71 10.29 -2.87
C THR A 40 -1.28 11.12 -1.66
N ALA A 41 0.01 11.40 -1.50
CA ALA A 41 0.49 12.30 -0.46
C ALA A 41 -0.12 13.72 -0.65
N PRO A 42 -0.35 14.49 0.44
CA PRO A 42 0.07 14.22 1.81
C PRO A 42 -0.92 13.41 2.68
N GLY A 43 -2.19 13.29 2.31
CA GLY A 43 -3.26 12.81 3.20
C GLY A 43 -3.92 11.49 2.78
N GLY A 44 -3.72 11.05 1.54
CA GLY A 44 -4.40 9.88 1.00
C GLY A 44 -3.91 8.61 1.67
N LYS A 45 -4.84 7.72 1.98
CA LYS A 45 -4.60 6.50 2.75
C LYS A 45 -4.71 5.26 1.86
N LEU A 46 -4.08 4.18 2.28
CA LEU A 46 -4.16 2.90 1.62
C LEU A 46 -4.48 1.80 2.64
N LEU A 47 -5.49 0.99 2.32
CA LEU A 47 -5.82 -0.23 3.03
C LEU A 47 -5.25 -1.42 2.26
N GLY A 48 -4.24 -2.08 2.82
CA GLY A 48 -3.59 -3.24 2.26
C GLY A 48 -4.10 -4.52 2.90
N ILE A 49 -4.50 -5.49 2.07
CA ILE A 49 -5.07 -6.77 2.49
C ILE A 49 -4.23 -7.89 1.91
N ASP A 50 -3.89 -8.88 2.73
CA ASP A 50 -3.32 -10.15 2.28
C ASP A 50 -3.86 -11.30 3.13
N VAL A 51 -4.04 -12.48 2.53
CA VAL A 51 -4.45 -13.68 3.25
C VAL A 51 -3.30 -14.31 4.03
N ASN A 52 -2.05 -14.04 3.61
CA ASN A 52 -0.85 -14.61 4.19
C ASN A 52 -0.33 -13.75 5.34
N LEU A 53 -0.47 -14.24 6.57
CA LEU A 53 0.03 -13.58 7.77
C LEU A 53 1.55 -13.32 7.69
N ALA A 54 2.33 -14.26 7.16
CA ALA A 54 3.78 -14.10 7.05
C ALA A 54 4.14 -12.93 6.14
N ALA A 55 3.43 -12.74 5.02
CA ALA A 55 3.65 -11.60 4.12
C ALA A 55 3.34 -10.26 4.82
N ILE A 56 2.28 -10.20 5.62
CA ILE A 56 1.94 -9.02 6.42
C ILE A 56 3.03 -8.73 7.47
N GLU A 57 3.53 -9.75 8.15
CA GLU A 57 4.59 -9.62 9.16
C GLU A 57 5.92 -9.18 8.53
N ASP A 58 6.33 -9.80 7.43
CA ASP A 58 7.53 -9.42 6.68
C ASP A 58 7.44 -7.98 6.17
N LEU A 59 6.27 -7.56 5.67
CA LEU A 59 6.03 -6.19 5.25
C LEU A 59 6.11 -5.22 6.44
N LYS A 60 5.53 -5.59 7.60
CA LYS A 60 5.65 -4.78 8.83
C LYS A 60 7.12 -4.62 9.25
N GLU A 61 7.90 -5.69 9.24
CA GLU A 61 9.33 -5.63 9.58
C GLU A 61 10.13 -4.80 8.57
N LYS A 62 9.87 -4.98 7.28
CA LYS A 62 10.44 -4.16 6.21
C LYS A 62 10.14 -2.68 6.43
N ILE A 63 8.88 -2.34 6.71
CA ILE A 63 8.42 -0.98 7.00
C ILE A 63 9.10 -0.43 8.27
N LYS A 64 9.19 -1.22 9.35
CA LYS A 64 9.89 -0.82 10.57
C LYS A 64 11.35 -0.46 10.29
N LYS A 65 12.07 -1.30 9.54
CA LYS A 65 13.46 -1.04 9.13
C LYS A 65 13.59 0.26 8.33
N PHE A 66 12.66 0.49 7.39
CA PHE A 66 12.59 1.76 6.64
C PHE A 66 12.36 3.00 7.51
N TYR A 67 11.68 2.87 8.66
CA TYR A 67 11.45 3.98 9.60
C TYR A 67 12.48 4.07 10.74
N SER A 68 13.17 2.98 11.08
CA SER A 68 14.12 2.92 12.19
C SER A 68 15.55 3.27 11.78
N GLU A 69 15.91 3.10 10.51
CA GLU A 69 17.26 3.41 10.03
C GLU A 69 17.25 4.67 9.16
N SER A 70 18.09 5.63 9.54
CA SER A 70 18.52 6.77 8.73
C SER A 70 19.26 6.30 7.48
N PHE A 71 18.55 5.74 6.50
CA PHE A 71 19.12 5.40 5.19
C PHE A 71 18.53 6.28 4.09
N ASP A 72 19.44 6.97 3.41
CA ASP A 72 19.24 7.94 2.35
C ASP A 72 19.08 7.15 1.04
N TYR A 73 17.84 6.76 0.69
CA TYR A 73 17.58 6.25 -0.64
C TYR A 73 17.51 7.44 -1.60
N ALA A 74 18.66 7.76 -2.17
CA ALA A 74 18.89 8.80 -3.14
C ALA A 74 18.18 8.51 -4.46
N GLN A 75 16.84 8.62 -4.49
CA GLN A 75 16.08 9.07 -5.65
C GLN A 75 14.61 9.41 -5.36
N ASP A 76 14.20 9.75 -4.13
CA ASP A 76 12.85 10.33 -3.95
C ASP A 76 12.75 11.11 -2.65
N LYS A 77 13.29 12.33 -2.68
CA LYS A 77 13.35 13.29 -1.55
C LYS A 77 11.96 13.73 -1.05
N LEU A 78 10.87 13.22 -1.63
CA LEU A 78 9.50 13.68 -1.39
C LEU A 78 8.75 12.88 -0.31
N LEU A 79 9.17 11.65 -0.01
CA LEU A 79 8.61 10.88 1.10
C LEU A 79 9.28 11.32 2.41
N ARG A 80 8.93 12.51 2.90
CA ARG A 80 9.27 12.91 4.28
C ARG A 80 8.79 11.81 5.23
N ARG A 81 9.74 11.24 5.97
CA ARG A 81 9.65 10.07 6.86
C ARG A 81 8.48 10.08 7.86
N GLU A 82 7.89 11.24 8.15
CA GLU A 82 6.74 11.38 9.06
C GLU A 82 5.37 11.21 8.38
N LYS A 83 5.26 11.34 7.05
CA LYS A 83 3.96 11.38 6.34
C LYS A 83 3.32 10.03 6.04
N ILE A 84 4.08 8.94 5.97
CA ILE A 84 3.50 7.61 5.68
C ILE A 84 3.03 6.92 6.96
N LYS A 85 3.57 7.30 8.13
CA LYS A 85 3.38 6.59 9.42
C LYS A 85 1.92 6.46 9.88
N ASN A 86 0.97 7.15 9.26
CA ASN A 86 -0.47 7.07 9.53
C ASN A 86 -1.35 6.87 8.27
N ARG A 87 -0.76 6.53 7.12
CA ARG A 87 -1.48 6.42 5.83
C ARG A 87 -1.59 5.00 5.29
N LEU A 88 -0.95 4.02 5.90
CA LEU A 88 -1.06 2.60 5.50
C LEU A 88 -1.68 1.78 6.62
N ILE A 89 -2.76 1.08 6.31
CA ILE A 89 -3.45 0.13 7.19
C ILE A 89 -3.22 -1.27 6.62
N LEU A 90 -2.72 -2.21 7.43
CA LEU A 90 -2.44 -3.58 7.00
C LEU A 90 -3.41 -4.55 7.68
N VAL A 91 -4.10 -5.36 6.89
CA VAL A 91 -5.07 -6.35 7.35
C VAL A 91 -4.68 -7.73 6.83
N CYS A 92 -4.54 -8.69 7.74
CA CYS A 92 -4.50 -10.09 7.37
C CYS A 92 -5.93 -10.58 7.19
N GLY A 93 -6.36 -10.85 5.96
CA GLY A 93 -7.74 -11.21 5.64
C GLY A 93 -7.92 -11.59 4.17
N ASN A 94 -9.08 -12.17 3.85
CA ASN A 94 -9.42 -12.49 2.46
C ASN A 94 -10.12 -11.31 1.81
N PHE A 95 -9.70 -10.90 0.61
CA PHE A 95 -10.35 -9.85 -0.16
C PHE A 95 -11.80 -10.18 -0.52
N SER A 96 -12.24 -11.45 -0.46
CA SER A 96 -13.66 -11.81 -0.58
C SER A 96 -14.52 -11.16 0.52
N ASN A 97 -13.93 -10.82 1.67
CA ASN A 97 -14.56 -10.12 2.78
C ASN A 97 -14.34 -8.60 2.73
N LEU A 98 -13.95 -8.03 1.59
CA LEU A 98 -13.58 -6.61 1.44
C LEU A 98 -14.63 -5.66 2.04
N GLN A 99 -15.91 -5.92 1.82
CA GLN A 99 -16.98 -5.06 2.34
C GLN A 99 -17.04 -5.03 3.88
N ASN A 100 -16.71 -6.14 4.55
CA ASN A 100 -16.67 -6.20 6.01
C ASN A 100 -15.40 -5.52 6.53
N ILE A 101 -14.25 -5.81 5.91
CA ILE A 101 -12.98 -5.19 6.27
C ILE A 101 -13.06 -3.66 6.15
N VAL A 102 -13.61 -3.14 5.05
CA VAL A 102 -13.80 -1.70 4.86
C VAL A 102 -14.68 -1.09 5.96
N ARG A 103 -15.75 -1.78 6.37
CA ARG A 103 -16.63 -1.34 7.46
C ARG A 103 -15.93 -1.36 8.82
N ASP A 104 -15.23 -2.44 9.15
CA ASP A 104 -14.55 -2.63 10.44
C ASP A 104 -13.46 -1.58 10.67
N PHE A 105 -12.79 -1.15 9.60
CA PHE A 105 -11.76 -0.11 9.64
C PHE A 105 -12.28 1.31 9.32
N ASN A 106 -13.60 1.47 9.12
CA ASN A 106 -14.23 2.74 8.72
C ASN A 106 -13.52 3.42 7.53
N PHE A 107 -13.11 2.62 6.54
CA PHE A 107 -12.25 3.05 5.43
C PHE A 107 -13.08 3.55 4.24
N ASN A 108 -13.48 4.82 4.29
CA ASN A 108 -14.43 5.38 3.33
C ASN A 108 -13.74 6.17 2.18
N SER A 109 -14.54 6.60 1.20
CA SER A 109 -14.13 7.45 0.08
C SER A 109 -13.01 6.83 -0.77
N VAL A 110 -13.13 5.54 -1.07
CA VAL A 110 -12.17 4.77 -1.86
C VAL A 110 -12.31 5.15 -3.34
N ARG A 111 -11.22 5.65 -3.93
CA ARG A 111 -11.17 6.04 -5.34
C ARG A 111 -10.92 4.85 -6.27
N GLY A 112 -10.18 3.85 -5.80
CA GLY A 112 -9.85 2.67 -6.59
C GLY A 112 -9.43 1.49 -5.74
N VAL A 113 -9.55 0.31 -6.33
CA VAL A 113 -9.12 -0.98 -5.76
C VAL A 113 -8.14 -1.62 -6.74
N LEU A 114 -6.98 -2.01 -6.24
CA LEU A 114 -6.00 -2.83 -6.95
C LEU A 114 -6.11 -4.27 -6.47
N ALA A 115 -6.07 -5.22 -7.40
CA ALA A 115 -5.90 -6.64 -7.10
C ALA A 115 -4.96 -7.24 -8.15
N ASP A 116 -3.78 -7.66 -7.70
CA ASP A 116 -2.80 -8.41 -8.47
C ASP A 116 -3.01 -9.89 -8.19
N LEU A 117 -3.76 -10.55 -9.07
CA LEU A 117 -4.13 -11.95 -8.88
C LEU A 117 -3.04 -12.88 -9.40
N GLY A 118 -2.47 -13.65 -8.48
CA GLY A 118 -1.43 -14.62 -8.77
C GLY A 118 -0.77 -15.09 -7.48
N PHE A 119 0.26 -15.93 -7.60
CA PHE A 119 1.12 -16.26 -6.48
C PHE A 119 2.28 -15.27 -6.41
N SER A 120 2.52 -14.73 -5.22
CA SER A 120 3.75 -13.99 -4.94
C SER A 120 4.95 -14.93 -4.95
N SER A 121 6.05 -14.49 -5.56
CA SER A 121 7.33 -15.19 -5.60
C SER A 121 8.14 -15.10 -4.30
#